data_AF-C0ED90-F1
#
_entry.id   AF-C0ED90-F1
#
_cell.length_a   1.000
_cell.length_b   1.000
_cell.length_c   1.000
_cell.angle_alpha   90.00
_cell.angle_beta   90.00
_cell.angle_gamma   90.00
#
_symmetry.space_group_name_H-M   'P 1'
#
loop_
_entity.id
_entity.type
_entity.pdbx_description
1 polymer ?
#
loop_
_entity_poly.entity_id
_entity_poly.type
_entity_poly.pdbx_seq_one_letter_code
_entity_poly.pdbx_strand_id
1 'polypeptide(L)'
;MKSMERTMDKHSFKKFAAILLAGCFCFLCFTSCKQKDDYHGKGYTQEELISTFTSQKQLFHETADVIIENQSFWENARKYQSAGPASLMSPNDTSKMNLFTQTQQQTLKNFFDQIQPYQISLENKHTSQQDVMIHFVNKNYSSEDNDGFTIVYYFGDKTGVIGYESNDFEKWISNIKDTYSNFIVLEDNWFLYY
;
A
#
# COMPACT_ATOMS: atom_id res chain seq x y z
N MET A 1 51.02 -25.36 -32.72
CA MET A 1 50.27 -25.16 -31.47
C MET A 1 51.24 -25.16 -30.30
N LYS A 2 51.54 -24.00 -29.71
CA LYS A 2 52.24 -23.91 -28.41
C LYS A 2 51.19 -23.54 -27.37
N SER A 3 50.81 -24.50 -26.53
CA SER A 3 49.99 -24.25 -25.35
C SER A 3 50.81 -23.39 -24.40
N MET A 4 50.31 -22.20 -24.10
CA MET A 4 50.93 -21.24 -23.19
C MET A 4 50.21 -21.35 -21.85
N GLU A 5 50.58 -22.34 -21.05
CA GLU A 5 50.17 -22.40 -19.65
C GLU A 5 50.88 -21.29 -18.89
N ARG A 6 50.18 -20.16 -18.68
CA ARG A 6 50.58 -19.16 -17.68
C ARG A 6 50.27 -19.74 -16.31
N THR A 7 51.27 -20.35 -15.68
CA THR A 7 51.24 -20.66 -14.25
C THR A 7 51.24 -19.36 -13.46
N MET A 8 50.09 -19.05 -12.86
CA MET A 8 49.95 -17.90 -11.97
C MET A 8 50.75 -18.16 -10.68
N ASP A 9 51.67 -17.27 -10.33
CA ASP A 9 52.50 -17.44 -9.14
C ASP A 9 51.64 -17.39 -7.85
N LYS A 10 52.08 -18.09 -6.80
CA LYS A 10 51.35 -18.20 -5.51
C LYS A 10 51.05 -16.85 -4.85
N HIS A 11 51.90 -15.84 -5.02
CA HIS A 11 51.71 -14.49 -4.48
C HIS A 11 50.63 -13.72 -5.26
N SER A 12 50.60 -13.89 -6.59
CA SER A 12 49.56 -13.33 -7.46
C SER A 12 48.19 -13.99 -7.21
N PHE A 13 48.16 -15.30 -6.95
CA PHE A 13 46.93 -16.01 -6.56
C PHE A 13 46.37 -15.53 -5.22
N LYS A 14 47.22 -15.30 -4.21
CA LYS A 14 46.79 -14.78 -2.89
C LYS A 14 46.18 -13.38 -2.98
N LYS A 15 46.73 -12.48 -3.80
CA LYS A 15 46.17 -11.13 -4.03
C LYS A 15 44.82 -11.21 -4.73
N PHE A 16 44.70 -12.07 -5.75
CA PHE A 16 43.45 -12.25 -6.48
C PHE A 16 42.36 -12.86 -5.59
N ALA A 17 42.69 -13.90 -4.81
CA ALA A 17 41.79 -14.50 -3.83
C ALA A 17 41.35 -13.49 -2.76
N ALA A 18 42.25 -12.64 -2.27
CA ALA A 18 41.92 -11.60 -1.29
C ALA A 18 40.97 -10.53 -1.86
N ILE A 19 41.17 -10.10 -3.12
CA ILE A 19 40.26 -9.15 -3.79
C ILE A 19 38.90 -9.79 -4.05
N LEU A 20 38.86 -11.06 -4.45
CA LEU A 20 37.62 -11.78 -4.71
C LEU A 20 36.85 -12.07 -3.43
N LEU A 21 37.54 -12.41 -2.34
CA LEU A 21 36.96 -12.55 -1.00
C LEU A 21 36.45 -11.21 -0.46
N ALA A 22 37.20 -10.12 -0.59
CA ALA A 22 36.75 -8.78 -0.19
C ALA A 22 35.55 -8.31 -1.02
N GLY A 23 35.56 -8.56 -2.34
CA GLY A 23 34.44 -8.28 -3.23
C GLY A 23 33.19 -9.07 -2.88
N CYS A 24 33.32 -10.37 -2.62
CA CYS A 24 32.22 -11.22 -2.15
C CYS A 24 31.71 -10.80 -0.76
N PHE A 25 32.59 -10.41 0.16
CA PHE A 25 32.19 -9.97 1.50
C PHE A 25 31.43 -8.64 1.45
N CYS A 26 31.88 -7.68 0.62
CA CYS A 26 31.13 -6.46 0.35
C CYS A 26 29.76 -6.77 -0.27
N PHE A 27 29.70 -7.66 -1.26
CA PHE A 27 28.42 -8.04 -1.90
C PHE A 27 27.45 -8.68 -0.91
N LEU A 28 27.92 -9.58 -0.04
CA LEU A 28 27.12 -10.23 0.99
C LEU A 28 26.64 -9.26 2.08
N CYS A 29 27.48 -8.28 2.46
CA CYS A 29 27.10 -7.23 3.40
C CYS A 29 26.04 -6.26 2.83
N PHE A 30 26.07 -5.96 1.52
CA PHE A 30 25.07 -5.08 0.89
C PHE A 30 23.73 -5.79 0.63
N THR A 31 23.73 -7.11 0.41
CA THR A 31 22.47 -7.85 0.16
C THR A 31 21.69 -8.22 1.41
N SER A 32 22.32 -8.18 2.59
CA SER A 32 21.75 -8.73 3.84
C SER A 32 21.14 -7.69 4.79
N CYS A 33 21.12 -6.41 4.41
CA CYS A 33 20.45 -5.36 5.19
C CYS A 33 19.21 -4.83 4.45
N LYS A 34 18.31 -5.73 4.02
CA LYS A 34 16.90 -5.31 3.92
C LYS A 34 16.43 -5.13 5.35
N GLN A 35 16.46 -3.88 5.82
CA GLN A 35 15.90 -3.51 7.13
C GLN A 35 14.49 -4.09 7.19
N LYS A 36 14.25 -4.98 8.17
CA LYS A 36 12.93 -5.56 8.35
C LYS A 36 12.00 -4.41 8.71
N ASP A 37 10.96 -4.23 7.90
CA ASP A 37 9.91 -3.28 8.19
C ASP A 37 9.12 -3.79 9.40
N ASP A 38 9.16 -3.05 10.49
CA ASP A 38 8.50 -3.33 11.76
C ASP A 38 7.19 -2.56 11.91
N TYR A 39 6.74 -1.88 10.85
CA TYR A 39 5.48 -1.19 10.86
C TYR A 39 4.32 -2.17 11.04
N HIS A 40 3.48 -1.88 12.04
CA HIS A 40 2.24 -2.58 12.32
C HIS A 40 1.15 -1.55 12.59
N GLY A 41 0.01 -1.67 11.88
CA GLY A 41 -1.13 -0.80 12.09
C GLY A 41 -1.68 -0.92 13.51
N LYS A 42 -2.25 0.18 14.02
CA LYS A 42 -2.90 0.22 15.33
C LYS A 42 -4.24 -0.50 15.28
N GLY A 43 -4.56 -1.23 16.35
CA GLY A 43 -5.90 -1.77 16.58
C GLY A 43 -6.89 -0.70 17.03
N TYR A 44 -8.06 -0.65 16.39
CA TYR A 44 -9.15 0.26 16.73
C TYR A 44 -10.40 -0.50 17.16
N THR A 45 -11.21 0.08 18.07
CA THR A 45 -12.66 -0.21 18.08
C THR A 45 -13.37 0.63 17.03
N GLN A 46 -14.62 0.29 16.69
CA GLN A 46 -15.42 1.07 15.76
C GLN A 46 -15.55 2.54 16.22
N GLU A 47 -15.83 2.77 17.51
CA GLU A 47 -15.99 4.11 18.07
C GLU A 47 -14.68 4.90 18.06
N GLU A 48 -13.56 4.24 18.39
CA GLU A 48 -12.23 4.85 18.30
C GLU A 48 -11.91 5.27 16.85
N LEU A 49 -12.27 4.43 15.87
CA LEU A 49 -12.02 4.69 14.46
C LEU A 49 -12.89 5.83 13.91
N ILE A 50 -14.20 5.83 14.22
CA ILE A 50 -15.11 6.94 13.84
C ILE A 50 -14.63 8.25 14.47
N SER A 51 -14.27 8.25 15.76
CA SER A 51 -13.74 9.43 16.45
C SER A 51 -12.43 9.94 15.82
N THR A 52 -11.54 9.01 15.43
CA THR A 52 -10.29 9.33 14.74
C THR A 52 -10.56 9.96 13.38
N PHE A 53 -11.48 9.40 12.59
CA PHE A 53 -11.89 9.98 11.31
C PHE A 53 -12.44 11.40 11.49
N THR A 54 -13.39 11.59 12.41
CA THR A 54 -14.01 12.89 12.64
C THR A 54 -13.00 13.94 13.10
N SER A 55 -12.07 13.58 13.99
CA SER A 55 -11.07 14.52 14.53
C SER A 55 -9.93 14.83 13.56
N GLN A 56 -9.60 13.91 12.65
CA GLN A 56 -8.48 14.03 11.72
C GLN A 56 -8.93 14.02 10.25
N LYS A 57 -10.17 14.44 9.98
CA LYS A 57 -10.81 14.35 8.65
C LYS A 57 -9.94 14.92 7.53
N GLN A 58 -9.30 16.05 7.77
CA GLN A 58 -8.43 16.69 6.78
C GLN A 58 -7.29 15.76 6.33
N LEU A 59 -6.67 15.02 7.27
CA LEU A 59 -5.57 14.12 6.95
C LEU A 59 -6.03 12.91 6.12
N PHE A 60 -7.27 12.45 6.33
CA PHE A 60 -7.91 11.43 5.47
C PHE A 60 -8.11 11.95 4.04
N HIS A 61 -8.65 13.17 3.88
CA HIS A 61 -8.83 13.77 2.55
C HIS A 61 -7.50 14.01 1.84
N GLU A 62 -6.52 14.64 2.50
CA GLU A 62 -5.20 14.86 1.92
C GLU A 62 -4.54 13.56 1.49
N THR A 63 -4.72 12.49 2.26
CA THR A 63 -4.21 11.16 1.89
C THR A 63 -4.95 10.58 0.69
N ALA A 64 -6.28 10.68 0.64
CA ALA A 64 -7.06 10.25 -0.52
C ALA A 64 -6.64 11.00 -1.79
N ASP A 65 -6.50 12.33 -1.72
CA ASP A 65 -6.07 13.17 -2.84
C ASP A 65 -4.68 12.74 -3.35
N VAL A 66 -3.72 12.51 -2.45
CA VAL A 66 -2.39 12.01 -2.81
C VAL A 66 -2.45 10.69 -3.57
N ILE A 67 -3.30 9.75 -3.14
CA ILE A 67 -3.46 8.45 -3.80
C ILE A 67 -4.15 8.61 -5.16
N ILE A 68 -5.20 9.44 -5.25
CA ILE A 68 -6.00 9.65 -6.46
C ILE A 68 -5.19 10.35 -7.54
N GLU A 69 -4.41 11.38 -7.18
CA GLU A 69 -3.64 12.17 -8.14
C GLU A 69 -2.39 11.45 -8.66
N ASN A 70 -1.94 10.38 -8.00
CA ASN A 70 -0.68 9.71 -8.34
C ASN A 70 -0.82 8.72 -9.50
N GLN A 71 -0.72 9.20 -10.75
CA GLN A 71 -0.79 8.37 -11.96
C GLN A 71 0.23 7.22 -12.00
N SER A 72 1.45 7.42 -11.47
CA SER A 72 2.47 6.37 -11.43
C SER A 72 2.05 5.19 -10.55
N PHE A 73 1.39 5.46 -9.43
CA PHE A 73 0.81 4.47 -8.54
C PHE A 73 -0.34 3.73 -9.24
N TRP A 74 -1.21 4.45 -9.98
CA TRP A 74 -2.26 3.86 -10.83
C TRP A 74 -1.73 2.94 -11.92
N GLU A 75 -0.64 3.31 -12.59
CA GLU A 75 -0.02 2.52 -13.64
C GLU A 75 0.67 1.28 -13.07
N ASN A 76 1.34 1.42 -11.93
CA ASN A 76 1.89 0.30 -11.19
C ASN A 76 0.76 -0.69 -10.80
N ALA A 77 -0.34 -0.20 -10.24
CA ALA A 77 -1.53 -0.99 -9.90
C ALA A 77 -2.05 -1.81 -11.08
N ARG A 78 -2.26 -1.15 -12.22
CA ARG A 78 -2.81 -1.77 -13.43
C ARG A 78 -1.87 -2.83 -14.01
N LYS A 79 -0.56 -2.59 -13.98
CA LYS A 79 0.44 -3.52 -14.53
C LYS A 79 0.55 -4.81 -13.72
N TYR A 80 0.29 -4.75 -12.42
CA TYR A 80 0.43 -5.87 -11.49
C TYR A 80 -0.91 -6.45 -11.02
N GLN A 81 -2.01 -6.25 -11.77
CA GLN A 81 -3.34 -6.78 -11.45
C GLN A 81 -3.35 -8.29 -11.10
N SER A 82 -2.44 -9.09 -11.65
CA SER A 82 -2.29 -10.52 -11.33
C SER A 82 -1.48 -10.83 -10.06
N ALA A 83 -0.85 -9.83 -9.44
CA ALA A 83 0.04 -9.96 -8.28
C ALA A 83 -0.55 -9.34 -6.99
N GLY A 84 -1.75 -8.75 -7.04
CA GLY A 84 -2.47 -8.17 -5.90
C GLY A 84 -2.91 -6.72 -6.13
N PRO A 85 -3.79 -6.16 -5.28
CA PRO A 85 -4.17 -4.75 -5.34
C PRO A 85 -2.94 -3.86 -5.15
N ALA A 86 -2.92 -2.67 -5.77
CA ALA A 86 -1.92 -1.67 -5.43
C ALA A 86 -2.15 -1.21 -3.99
N SER A 87 -1.31 -1.71 -3.10
CA SER A 87 -1.40 -1.47 -1.68
C SER A 87 -0.12 -0.86 -1.15
N LEU A 88 -0.26 0.08 -0.22
CA LEU A 88 0.80 0.61 0.61
C LEU A 88 0.51 0.15 2.04
N MET A 89 1.33 -0.78 2.53
CA MET A 89 1.18 -1.34 3.89
C MET A 89 2.02 -0.58 4.92
N SER A 90 2.99 0.21 4.48
CA SER A 90 3.94 0.87 5.37
C SER A 90 4.59 2.08 4.70
N PRO A 91 4.89 3.15 5.47
CA PRO A 91 5.65 4.30 4.99
C PRO A 91 7.14 3.97 4.74
N ASN A 92 7.61 2.79 5.16
CA ASN A 92 8.98 2.32 4.98
C ASN A 92 9.19 1.50 3.70
N ASP A 93 8.12 1.17 2.96
CA ASP A 93 8.20 0.53 1.65
C ASP A 93 8.75 1.51 0.61
N THR A 94 10.07 1.69 0.60
CA THR A 94 10.77 2.61 -0.30
C THR A 94 10.45 2.36 -1.77
N SER A 95 10.17 1.12 -2.17
CA SER A 95 9.88 0.79 -3.55
C SER A 95 8.57 1.42 -4.04
N LYS A 96 7.55 1.45 -3.16
CA LYS A 96 6.25 2.07 -3.45
C LYS A 96 6.24 3.56 -3.13
N MET A 97 6.88 3.98 -2.03
CA MET A 97 6.96 5.39 -1.66
C MET A 97 7.70 6.22 -2.72
N ASN A 98 8.65 5.65 -3.45
CA ASN A 98 9.33 6.32 -4.56
C ASN A 98 8.44 6.58 -5.79
N LEU A 99 7.20 6.06 -5.83
CA LEU A 99 6.22 6.43 -6.85
C LEU A 99 5.58 7.81 -6.57
N PHE A 100 5.77 8.35 -5.37
CA PHE A 100 5.22 9.62 -4.91
C PHE A 100 6.28 10.72 -4.88
N THR A 101 5.85 11.97 -5.10
CA THR A 101 6.71 13.15 -4.90
C THR A 101 7.08 13.31 -3.41
N GLN A 102 8.11 14.10 -3.09
CA GLN A 102 8.51 14.31 -1.69
C GLN A 102 7.39 14.85 -0.80
N THR A 103 6.58 15.78 -1.32
CA THR A 103 5.42 16.32 -0.58
C THR A 103 4.38 15.24 -0.33
N GLN A 104 4.04 14.46 -1.35
CA GLN A 104 3.10 13.33 -1.22
C GLN A 104 3.62 12.27 -0.24
N GLN A 105 4.92 11.94 -0.30
CA GLN A 105 5.54 11.02 0.65
C GLN A 105 5.43 11.54 2.08
N GLN A 106 5.58 12.85 2.31
CA GLN A 106 5.44 13.42 3.65
C GLN A 106 4.00 13.34 4.15
N THR A 107 3.00 13.60 3.29
CA THR A 107 1.58 13.43 3.64
C THR A 107 1.30 11.98 4.04
N LEU A 108 1.75 11.01 3.24
CA LEU A 108 1.58 9.58 3.54
C LEU A 108 2.28 9.21 4.86
N LYS A 109 3.53 9.63 5.06
CA LYS A 109 4.25 9.39 6.33
C LYS A 109 3.49 9.95 7.53
N ASN A 110 3.04 11.20 7.44
CA ASN A 110 2.25 11.83 8.49
C ASN A 110 0.96 11.05 8.78
N PHE A 111 0.29 10.54 7.74
CA PHE A 111 -0.89 9.69 7.89
C PHE A 111 -0.56 8.38 8.60
N PHE A 112 0.49 7.67 8.16
CA PHE A 112 0.93 6.42 8.79
C PHE A 112 1.39 6.63 10.24
N ASP A 113 2.03 7.77 10.56
CA ASP A 113 2.50 8.06 11.92
C ASP A 113 1.35 8.41 12.88
N GLN A 114 0.33 9.15 12.40
CA GLN A 114 -0.76 9.63 13.26
C GLN A 114 -1.98 8.71 13.31
N ILE A 115 -2.34 8.12 12.16
CA ILE A 115 -3.56 7.33 11.97
C ILE A 115 -3.26 5.84 11.99
N GLN A 116 -2.01 5.45 11.73
CA GLN A 116 -1.52 4.07 11.87
C GLN A 116 -2.44 3.01 11.21
N PRO A 117 -2.84 3.18 9.92
CA PRO A 117 -3.64 2.19 9.22
C PRO A 117 -2.86 0.88 9.01
N TYR A 118 -3.55 -0.23 8.80
CA TYR A 118 -2.91 -1.47 8.38
C TYR A 118 -2.43 -1.38 6.92
N GLN A 119 -3.26 -0.82 6.04
CA GLN A 119 -3.00 -0.77 4.62
C GLN A 119 -3.83 0.34 3.97
N ILE A 120 -3.26 1.01 2.98
CA ILE A 120 -4.01 1.81 2.00
C ILE A 120 -3.96 1.04 0.68
N SER A 121 -5.11 0.84 0.02
CA SER A 121 -5.15 0.22 -1.29
C SER A 121 -6.13 0.88 -2.23
N LEU A 122 -5.88 0.68 -3.51
CA LEU A 122 -6.82 0.97 -4.57
C LEU A 122 -7.44 -0.33 -5.06
N GLU A 123 -8.76 -0.39 -5.11
CA GLU A 123 -9.45 -1.48 -5.79
C GLU A 123 -9.77 -1.06 -7.22
N ASN A 124 -9.26 -1.84 -8.18
CA ASN A 124 -9.53 -1.65 -9.60
C ASN A 124 -9.95 -3.01 -10.17
N LYS A 125 -11.05 -3.55 -9.62
CA LYS A 125 -11.59 -4.84 -10.10
C LYS A 125 -12.33 -4.69 -11.43
N HIS A 126 -12.84 -3.50 -11.74
CA HIS A 126 -13.46 -3.20 -13.02
C HIS A 126 -13.03 -1.79 -13.47
N THR A 127 -13.04 -1.57 -14.77
CA THR A 127 -12.58 -0.35 -15.49
C THR A 127 -13.23 0.98 -15.04
N SER A 128 -14.05 0.97 -14.00
CA SER A 128 -14.75 2.10 -13.40
C SER A 128 -14.66 2.19 -11.88
N GLN A 129 -14.00 1.25 -11.18
CA GLN A 129 -13.85 1.35 -9.72
C GLN A 129 -12.74 2.33 -9.34
N GLN A 130 -13.19 3.37 -8.64
CA GLN A 130 -12.49 4.58 -8.28
C GLN A 130 -12.71 4.83 -6.79
N ASP A 131 -12.16 3.94 -5.98
CA ASP A 131 -12.19 4.03 -4.54
C ASP A 131 -10.81 3.85 -3.90
N VAL A 132 -10.54 4.66 -2.87
CA VAL A 132 -9.39 4.53 -2.00
C VAL A 132 -9.85 3.81 -0.74
N MET A 133 -9.28 2.65 -0.47
CA MET A 133 -9.57 1.84 0.70
C MET A 133 -8.46 2.00 1.75
N ILE A 134 -8.85 2.28 2.98
CA ILE A 134 -7.95 2.37 4.13
C ILE A 134 -8.40 1.31 5.14
N HIS A 135 -7.57 0.30 5.30
CA HIS A 135 -7.84 -0.85 6.15
C HIS A 135 -7.21 -0.65 7.52
N PHE A 136 -7.91 -1.08 8.55
CA PHE A 136 -7.51 -0.98 9.96
C PHE A 136 -7.65 -2.32 10.65
N VAL A 137 -6.78 -2.57 11.62
CA VAL A 137 -6.90 -3.75 12.49
C VAL A 137 -8.06 -3.53 13.45
N ASN A 138 -8.97 -4.49 13.52
CA ASN A 138 -10.02 -4.47 14.53
C ASN A 138 -9.44 -4.98 15.86
N LYS A 139 -9.45 -4.13 16.87
CA LYS A 139 -8.91 -4.43 18.21
C LYS A 139 -9.64 -5.56 18.92
N ASN A 140 -10.90 -5.79 18.56
CA ASN A 140 -11.74 -6.79 19.21
C ASN A 140 -11.62 -8.19 18.59
N TYR A 141 -10.89 -8.32 17.47
CA TYR A 141 -10.69 -9.60 16.77
C TYR A 141 -9.20 -9.95 16.74
N SER A 142 -8.88 -11.24 16.92
CA SER A 142 -7.49 -11.70 16.88
C SER A 142 -6.99 -11.78 15.44
N SER A 143 -5.66 -11.71 15.28
CA SER A 143 -4.93 -11.69 14.00
C SER A 143 -5.12 -12.92 13.08
N GLU A 144 -5.99 -13.86 13.44
CA GLU A 144 -6.26 -15.09 12.67
C GLU A 144 -7.54 -14.98 11.83
N ASP A 145 -8.49 -14.13 12.23
CA ASP A 145 -9.72 -13.85 11.49
C ASP A 145 -9.57 -12.50 10.79
N ASN A 146 -9.73 -12.45 9.47
CA ASN A 146 -9.52 -11.26 8.62
C ASN A 146 -10.56 -10.12 8.83
N ASP A 147 -11.13 -10.01 10.03
CA ASP A 147 -12.21 -9.08 10.38
C ASP A 147 -11.65 -7.70 10.73
N GLY A 148 -11.07 -7.02 9.74
CA GLY A 148 -10.61 -5.63 9.85
C GLY A 148 -11.71 -4.60 9.55
N PHE A 149 -11.48 -3.34 9.91
CA PHE A 149 -12.33 -2.23 9.45
C PHE A 149 -11.81 -1.69 8.11
N THR A 150 -12.72 -1.27 7.23
CA THR A 150 -12.36 -0.53 6.02
C THR A 150 -13.07 0.81 5.99
N ILE A 151 -12.30 1.90 5.99
CA ILE A 151 -12.78 3.22 5.60
C ILE A 151 -12.49 3.39 4.11
N VAL A 152 -13.51 3.68 3.31
CA VAL A 152 -13.39 3.85 1.87
C VAL A 152 -13.80 5.26 1.45
N TYR A 153 -13.05 5.85 0.53
CA TYR A 153 -13.41 7.07 -0.17
C TYR A 153 -13.81 6.76 -1.61
N TYR A 154 -15.05 7.07 -1.97
CA TYR A 154 -15.54 6.92 -3.33
C TYR A 154 -15.36 8.22 -4.12
N PHE A 155 -14.58 8.18 -5.20
CA PHE A 155 -14.33 9.34 -6.07
C PHE A 155 -14.80 9.14 -7.52
N GLY A 156 -15.54 8.07 -7.79
CA GLY A 156 -16.20 7.84 -9.07
C GLY A 156 -17.35 8.81 -9.36
N ASP A 157 -17.80 8.81 -10.61
CA ASP A 157 -18.97 9.59 -11.03
C ASP A 157 -20.27 9.02 -10.42
N LYS A 158 -20.95 9.83 -9.62
CA LYS A 158 -22.23 9.50 -8.98
C LYS A 158 -23.45 9.84 -9.84
N THR A 159 -23.24 10.56 -10.93
CA THR A 159 -24.30 11.13 -11.77
C THR A 159 -24.48 10.36 -13.07
N GLY A 160 -23.49 9.55 -13.48
CA GLY A 160 -23.50 8.74 -14.68
C GLY A 160 -24.59 7.66 -14.64
N VAL A 161 -25.72 7.92 -15.30
CA VAL A 161 -26.76 6.92 -15.54
C VAL A 161 -26.30 6.02 -16.68
N ILE A 162 -26.10 4.72 -16.42
CA ILE A 162 -25.83 3.72 -17.46
C ILE A 162 -27.17 3.11 -17.88
N GLY A 163 -27.87 3.73 -18.83
CA GLY A 163 -29.13 3.21 -19.39
C GLY A 163 -30.37 3.42 -18.50
N TYR A 164 -31.20 2.38 -18.31
CA TYR A 164 -32.41 2.39 -17.46
C TYR A 164 -32.17 1.76 -16.06
N GLU A 165 -30.92 1.42 -15.73
CA GLU A 165 -30.53 0.76 -14.48
C GLU A 165 -29.73 1.71 -13.57
N SER A 166 -29.57 1.31 -12.31
CA SER A 166 -28.82 2.03 -11.27
C SER A 166 -27.44 2.49 -11.75
N ASN A 167 -27.04 3.71 -11.35
CA ASN A 167 -25.72 4.27 -11.63
C ASN A 167 -24.62 3.43 -10.93
N ASP A 168 -23.37 3.59 -11.36
CA ASP A 168 -22.23 2.81 -10.84
C ASP A 168 -22.04 2.96 -9.32
N PHE A 169 -22.37 4.13 -8.77
CA PHE A 169 -22.33 4.39 -7.33
C PHE A 169 -23.38 3.58 -6.55
N GLU A 170 -24.63 3.54 -7.02
CA GLU A 170 -25.71 2.75 -6.40
C GLU A 170 -25.42 1.25 -6.49
N LYS A 171 -24.87 0.78 -7.62
CA LYS A 171 -24.42 -0.62 -7.77
C LYS A 171 -23.30 -0.93 -6.77
N TRP A 172 -22.31 -0.04 -6.64
CA TRP A 172 -21.22 -0.18 -5.69
C TRP A 172 -21.71 -0.20 -4.23
N ILE A 173 -22.59 0.74 -3.82
CA ILE A 173 -23.17 0.75 -2.48
C ILE A 173 -24.00 -0.50 -2.21
N SER A 174 -24.82 -0.96 -3.16
CA SER A 174 -25.62 -2.18 -2.99
C SER A 174 -24.71 -3.37 -2.73
N ASN A 175 -23.66 -3.55 -3.53
CA ASN A 175 -22.71 -4.65 -3.38
C ASN A 175 -22.03 -4.64 -2.00
N ILE A 176 -21.64 -3.46 -1.49
CA ILE A 176 -21.04 -3.36 -0.15
C ILE A 176 -22.07 -3.73 0.92
N LYS A 177 -23.29 -3.20 0.85
CA LYS A 177 -24.35 -3.49 1.83
C LYS A 177 -24.81 -4.96 1.82
N ASP A 178 -24.75 -5.61 0.65
CA ASP A 178 -25.07 -7.03 0.50
C ASP A 178 -23.95 -7.92 1.07
N THR A 179 -22.71 -7.43 1.05
CA THR A 179 -21.53 -8.18 1.54
C THR A 179 -21.29 -7.95 3.04
N TYR A 180 -21.46 -6.72 3.51
CA TYR A 180 -21.10 -6.30 4.87
C TYR A 180 -22.35 -5.85 5.62
N SER A 181 -22.65 -6.53 6.72
CA SER A 181 -23.81 -6.22 7.56
C SER A 181 -23.65 -4.90 8.33
N ASN A 182 -22.41 -4.47 8.57
CA ASN A 182 -22.12 -3.19 9.20
C ASN A 182 -21.63 -2.22 8.14
N PHE A 183 -22.53 -1.33 7.71
CA PHE A 183 -22.22 -0.26 6.77
C PHE A 183 -22.62 1.08 7.38
N ILE A 184 -21.68 2.01 7.46
CA ILE A 184 -21.85 3.32 8.07
C ILE A 184 -21.43 4.37 7.05
N VAL A 185 -22.34 5.31 6.76
CA VAL A 185 -21.98 6.53 6.02
C VAL A 185 -21.32 7.48 7.01
N LEU A 186 -20.06 7.86 6.73
CA LEU A 186 -19.36 8.85 7.55
C LEU A 186 -19.79 10.25 7.09
N GLU A 187 -19.32 10.69 5.91
CA GLU A 187 -19.65 11.97 5.24
C GLU A 187 -18.73 12.18 4.02
N ASP A 188 -18.98 13.18 3.17
CA ASP A 188 -18.07 13.60 2.08
C ASP A 188 -17.54 12.45 1.20
N ASN A 189 -18.40 11.48 0.87
CA ASN A 189 -18.07 10.25 0.12
C ASN A 189 -17.21 9.21 0.86
N TRP A 190 -17.08 9.35 2.18
CA TRP A 190 -16.47 8.37 3.05
C TRP A 190 -17.51 7.42 3.65
N PHE A 191 -17.14 6.14 3.68
CA PHE A 191 -17.95 5.07 4.22
C PHE A 191 -17.07 4.15 5.07
N LEU A 192 -17.64 3.55 6.10
CA LEU A 192 -17.01 2.54 6.95
C LEU A 192 -17.79 1.24 6.83
N TYR A 193 -17.10 0.13 6.59
CA TYR A 193 -17.71 -1.20 6.61
C TYR A 193 -16.77 -2.28 7.16
N TYR A 194 -17.37 -3.35 7.68
CA TYR A 194 -16.72 -4.54 8.23
C TYR A 194 -17.73 -5.69 8.44
#